data_AF-A0A2D6EUB0-F1
#
_entry.id   AF-A0A2D6EUB0-F1
#
_cell.length_a   1.000
_cell.length_b   1.000
_cell.length_c   1.000
_cell.angle_alpha   90.00
_cell.angle_beta   90.00
_cell.angle_gamma   90.00
#
_symmetry.space_group_name_H-M   'P 1'
#
loop_
_entity.id
_entity.type
_entity.pdbx_description
1 polymer ?
#
loop_
_entity_poly.entity_id
_entity_poly.type
_entity_poly.pdbx_seq_one_letter_code
_entity_poly.pdbx_strand_id
1 'polypeptide(L)'
;MARPTEDIREHHKMLEERLHGFWRNIESLQKFREQERRLLDALMTFLKEKLLPHAEGEEKHLYGKVAELMKNPLFTKTMEMDHQFIKQYITELETTMKNVHKESADDVTLKMIQTTASKLQGIIDPHFQKENEIYLPILDEKLSKEQVEKEVIEPMHAYSGSHEGHVHGHHH
;
A
#
# COMPACT_ATOMS: atom_id res chain seq x y z
N MET A 1 -9.46 10.85 25.32
CA MET A 1 -10.02 11.32 24.05
C MET A 1 -9.32 10.57 22.94
N ALA A 2 -10.00 10.26 21.83
CA ALA A 2 -9.34 9.64 20.67
C ALA A 2 -8.25 10.58 20.13
N ARG A 3 -7.17 10.00 19.61
CA ARG A 3 -6.07 10.76 19.00
C ARG A 3 -6.56 11.46 17.72
N PRO A 4 -6.02 12.64 17.37
CA PRO A 4 -6.31 13.29 16.10
C PRO A 4 -6.22 12.39 14.87
N THR A 5 -5.24 11.47 14.82
CA THR A 5 -5.04 10.57 13.67
C THR A 5 -5.66 9.18 13.82
N GLU A 6 -6.64 8.97 14.71
CA GLU A 6 -7.17 7.61 14.98
C GLU A 6 -7.75 6.97 13.72
N ASP A 7 -8.45 7.74 12.88
CA ASP A 7 -9.08 7.23 11.65
C ASP A 7 -8.05 6.70 10.64
N ILE A 8 -6.86 7.31 10.58
CA ILE A 8 -5.73 6.84 9.74
C ILE A 8 -5.22 5.49 10.27
N ARG A 9 -5.09 5.34 11.58
CA ARG A 9 -4.59 4.09 12.22
C ARG A 9 -5.56 2.93 12.00
N GLU A 10 -6.86 3.21 12.09
CA GLU A 10 -7.89 2.21 11.79
C GLU A 10 -7.83 1.79 10.32
N HIS A 11 -7.61 2.74 9.39
CA HIS A 11 -7.41 2.42 7.99
C HIS A 11 -6.14 1.57 7.75
N HIS A 12 -5.01 1.93 8.36
CA HIS A 12 -3.76 1.15 8.27
C HIS A 12 -3.98 -0.28 8.76
N LYS A 13 -4.61 -0.45 9.92
CA LYS A 13 -4.95 -1.77 10.45
C LYS A 13 -5.78 -2.60 9.47
N MET A 14 -6.79 -2.01 8.82
CA MET A 14 -7.58 -2.71 7.81
C MET A 14 -6.75 -3.15 6.59
N LEU A 15 -5.83 -2.29 6.12
CA LEU A 15 -4.93 -2.61 5.01
C LEU A 15 -3.95 -3.73 5.39
N GLU A 16 -3.31 -3.62 6.56
CA GLU A 16 -2.38 -4.61 7.11
C GLU A 16 -3.05 -5.98 7.28
N GLU A 17 -4.22 -6.05 7.92
CA GLU A 17 -4.97 -7.29 8.11
C GLU A 17 -5.28 -7.98 6.78
N ARG A 18 -5.65 -7.19 5.76
CA ARG A 18 -5.94 -7.71 4.42
C ARG A 18 -4.68 -8.23 3.73
N LEU A 19 -3.57 -7.49 3.80
CA LEU A 19 -2.28 -7.89 3.24
C LEU A 19 -1.73 -9.15 3.91
N HIS A 20 -1.77 -9.25 5.23
CA HIS A 20 -1.36 -10.45 5.97
C HIS A 20 -2.21 -11.67 5.61
N GLY A 21 -3.47 -11.47 5.25
CA GLY A 21 -4.30 -12.49 4.62
C GLY A 21 -3.69 -13.00 3.30
N PHE A 22 -3.29 -12.11 2.40
CA PHE A 22 -2.66 -12.49 1.13
C PHE A 22 -1.29 -13.15 1.33
N TRP A 23 -0.45 -12.62 2.22
CA TRP A 23 0.89 -13.16 2.47
C TRP A 23 0.87 -14.61 2.92
N ARG A 24 0.02 -14.94 3.90
CA ARG A 24 -0.16 -16.33 4.37
C ARG A 24 -0.59 -17.27 3.25
N ASN A 25 -1.49 -16.81 2.39
CA ASN A 25 -1.96 -17.62 1.26
C ASN A 25 -0.85 -17.84 0.22
N ILE A 26 -0.05 -16.82 -0.10
CA ILE A 26 1.08 -16.92 -1.03
C ILE A 26 2.17 -17.83 -0.46
N GLU A 27 2.47 -17.71 0.83
CA GLU A 27 3.45 -18.58 1.50
C GLU A 27 3.03 -20.06 1.41
N SER A 28 1.73 -20.34 1.55
CA SER A 28 1.17 -21.69 1.40
C SER A 28 0.98 -22.16 -0.05
N LEU A 29 1.25 -21.31 -1.04
CA LEU A 29 1.00 -21.60 -2.45
C LEU A 29 1.88 -22.77 -2.92
N GLN A 30 1.25 -23.79 -3.51
CA GLN A 30 1.96 -24.96 -4.07
C GLN A 30 1.76 -25.13 -5.57
N LYS A 31 0.61 -24.72 -6.12
CA LYS A 31 0.24 -24.87 -7.53
C LYS A 31 -0.74 -23.77 -7.94
N PHE A 32 -0.81 -23.47 -9.23
CA PHE A 32 -1.75 -22.48 -9.78
C PHE A 32 -3.07 -23.11 -10.22
N ARG A 33 -3.89 -23.58 -9.28
CA ARG A 33 -5.28 -23.97 -9.62
C ARG A 33 -6.14 -22.72 -9.71
N GLU A 34 -7.39 -22.89 -10.16
CA GLU A 34 -8.30 -21.77 -10.40
C GLU A 34 -8.50 -20.88 -9.15
N GLN A 35 -8.53 -21.47 -7.96
CA GLN A 35 -8.67 -20.73 -6.71
C GLN A 35 -7.44 -19.87 -6.41
N GLU A 36 -6.24 -20.42 -6.55
CA GLU A 36 -4.99 -19.69 -6.32
C GLU A 36 -4.79 -18.59 -7.37
N ARG A 37 -5.21 -18.82 -8.62
CA ARG A 37 -5.22 -17.78 -9.67
C ARG A 37 -6.11 -16.60 -9.28
N ARG A 38 -7.35 -16.88 -8.89
CA ARG A 38 -8.27 -15.85 -8.38
C ARG A 38 -7.74 -15.11 -7.16
N LEU A 39 -7.04 -15.80 -6.27
CA LEU A 39 -6.42 -15.17 -5.10
C LEU A 39 -5.31 -14.19 -5.50
N LEU A 40 -4.47 -14.59 -6.45
CA LEU A 40 -3.42 -13.71 -6.98
C LEU A 40 -4.02 -12.51 -7.71
N ASP A 41 -5.06 -12.71 -8.53
CA ASP A 41 -5.79 -11.61 -9.17
C ASP A 41 -6.36 -10.63 -8.13
N ALA A 42 -7.00 -11.16 -7.08
CA ALA A 42 -7.54 -10.33 -5.99
C ALA A 42 -6.45 -9.57 -5.22
N LEU A 43 -5.27 -10.16 -5.03
CA LEU A 43 -4.11 -9.45 -4.48
C LEU A 43 -3.70 -8.30 -5.40
N MET A 44 -3.56 -8.55 -6.71
CA MET A 44 -3.13 -7.52 -7.65
C MET A 44 -4.12 -6.36 -7.72
N THR A 45 -5.42 -6.66 -7.76
CA THR A 45 -6.48 -5.65 -7.64
C THR A 45 -6.32 -4.84 -6.35
N PHE A 46 -6.16 -5.50 -5.20
CA PHE A 46 -5.99 -4.80 -3.93
C PHE A 46 -4.74 -3.89 -3.90
N LEU A 47 -3.60 -4.39 -4.39
CA LEU A 47 -2.37 -3.61 -4.45
C LEU A 47 -2.53 -2.35 -5.33
N LYS A 48 -3.18 -2.49 -6.49
CA LYS A 48 -3.29 -1.40 -7.47
C LYS A 48 -4.42 -0.41 -7.18
N GLU A 49 -5.53 -0.88 -6.64
CA GLU A 49 -6.74 -0.08 -6.47
C GLU A 49 -6.93 0.43 -5.05
N LYS A 50 -6.22 -0.15 -4.07
CA LYS A 50 -6.33 0.24 -2.66
C LYS A 50 -4.98 0.69 -2.09
N LEU A 51 -3.96 -0.16 -2.14
CA LEU A 51 -2.67 0.15 -1.51
C LEU A 51 -1.92 1.30 -2.21
N LEU A 52 -1.77 1.25 -3.54
CA LEU A 52 -1.05 2.30 -4.27
C LEU A 52 -1.73 3.67 -4.16
N PRO A 53 -3.06 3.81 -4.34
CA PRO A 53 -3.74 5.09 -4.15
C PRO A 53 -3.66 5.62 -2.72
N HIS A 54 -3.58 4.74 -1.72
CA HIS A 54 -3.32 5.11 -0.32
C HIS A 54 -1.92 5.72 -0.17
N ALA A 55 -0.89 5.00 -0.60
CA ALA A 55 0.52 5.44 -0.56
C ALA A 55 0.75 6.78 -1.29
N GLU A 56 0.11 6.98 -2.44
CA GLU A 56 0.19 8.25 -3.17
C GLU A 56 -0.53 9.40 -2.45
N GLY A 57 -1.65 9.11 -1.80
CA GLY A 57 -2.32 10.07 -0.92
C GLY A 57 -1.42 10.52 0.22
N GLU A 58 -0.71 9.58 0.85
CA GLU A 58 0.23 9.87 1.93
C GLU A 58 1.40 10.74 1.46
N GLU A 59 2.03 10.40 0.34
CA GLU A 59 3.12 11.21 -0.24
C GLU A 59 2.69 12.67 -0.44
N LYS A 60 1.47 12.87 -0.93
CA LYS A 60 0.97 14.19 -1.31
C LYS A 60 0.49 15.02 -0.12
N HIS A 61 -0.09 14.38 0.90
CA HIS A 61 -0.83 15.09 1.95
C HIS A 61 -0.31 14.82 3.37
N LEU A 62 0.04 13.57 3.69
CA LEU A 62 0.59 13.22 5.00
C LEU A 62 2.05 13.66 5.13
N TYR A 63 2.91 13.22 4.20
CA TYR A 63 4.35 13.45 4.29
C TYR A 63 4.72 14.91 4.15
N GLY A 64 4.05 15.64 3.25
CA GLY A 64 4.20 17.09 3.12
C GLY A 64 3.91 17.82 4.44
N LYS A 65 2.83 17.44 5.13
CA LYS A 65 2.45 18.04 6.41
C LYS A 65 3.46 17.71 7.52
N VAL A 66 3.93 16.47 7.61
CA VAL A 66 4.96 16.07 8.57
C VAL A 66 6.27 16.84 8.32
N ALA A 67 6.72 16.93 7.08
CA ALA A 67 7.94 17.67 6.72
C ALA A 67 7.83 19.17 7.04
N GLU A 68 6.66 19.78 6.82
CA GLU A 68 6.35 21.17 7.19
C GLU A 68 6.48 21.39 8.70
N LEU A 69 5.82 20.54 9.50
CA LEU A 69 5.83 20.64 10.97
C LEU A 69 7.22 20.44 11.57
N MET A 70 8.03 19.58 10.93
CA MET A 70 9.42 19.34 11.33
C MET A 70 10.40 20.37 10.74
N LYS A 71 9.92 21.29 9.90
CA LYS A 71 10.74 22.32 9.21
C LYS A 71 11.93 21.70 8.46
N ASN A 72 11.74 20.51 7.91
CA ASN A 72 12.78 19.78 7.20
C ASN A 72 12.17 18.97 6.04
N PRO A 73 12.37 19.39 4.77
CA PRO A 73 11.83 18.69 3.62
C PRO A 73 12.44 17.29 3.40
N LEU A 74 13.56 16.97 4.06
CA LEU A 74 14.19 15.65 4.00
C LEU A 74 13.63 14.68 5.04
N PHE A 75 12.82 15.15 5.99
CA PHE A 75 12.34 14.35 7.12
C PHE A 75 11.59 13.09 6.67
N THR A 76 10.84 13.20 5.57
CA THR A 76 9.99 12.11 5.04
C THR A 76 10.59 11.36 3.87
N LYS A 77 11.79 11.72 3.40
CA LYS A 77 12.37 11.18 2.15
C LYS A 77 12.69 9.69 2.20
N THR A 78 12.93 9.15 3.39
CA THR A 78 13.10 7.69 3.55
C THR A 78 11.81 6.93 3.27
N MET A 79 10.64 7.51 3.54
CA MET A 79 9.34 6.88 3.25
C MET A 79 8.98 6.97 1.76
N GLU A 80 9.35 8.06 1.09
CA GLU A 80 9.25 8.13 -0.38
C GLU A 80 10.13 7.05 -1.05
N MET A 81 11.31 6.75 -0.50
CA MET A 81 12.14 5.64 -0.99
C MET A 81 11.48 4.27 -0.78
N ASP A 82 10.84 4.03 0.37
CA ASP A 82 10.07 2.82 0.59
C ASP A 82 8.96 2.66 -0.47
N HIS A 83 8.21 3.72 -0.75
CA HIS A 83 7.16 3.70 -1.77
C HIS A 83 7.70 3.38 -3.17
N GLN A 84 8.90 3.86 -3.51
CA GLN A 84 9.55 3.48 -4.76
C GLN A 84 9.83 1.98 -4.82
N PHE A 85 10.35 1.38 -3.75
CA PHE A 85 10.58 -0.07 -3.67
C PHE A 85 9.26 -0.87 -3.69
N ILE A 86 8.23 -0.40 -2.99
CA ILE A 86 6.89 -1.00 -3.02
C ILE A 86 6.34 -1.02 -4.45
N LYS A 87 6.35 0.14 -5.15
CA LYS A 87 5.92 0.25 -6.56
C LYS A 87 6.74 -0.68 -7.47
N GLN A 88 8.05 -0.79 -7.23
CA GLN A 88 8.92 -1.70 -8.00
C GLN A 88 8.54 -3.16 -7.78
N TYR A 89 8.36 -3.62 -6.53
CA TYR A 89 8.02 -5.01 -6.24
C TYR A 89 6.61 -5.38 -6.70
N ILE A 90 5.64 -4.45 -6.63
CA ILE A 90 4.31 -4.65 -7.23
C ILE A 90 4.44 -4.86 -8.74
N THR A 91 5.27 -4.08 -9.43
CA THR A 91 5.53 -4.22 -10.87
C THR A 91 6.21 -5.55 -11.22
N GLU A 92 7.19 -5.99 -10.41
CA GLU A 92 7.86 -7.29 -10.54
C GLU A 92 6.87 -8.44 -10.35
N LEU A 93 5.99 -8.33 -9.36
CA LEU A 93 4.95 -9.32 -9.06
C LEU A 93 3.93 -9.41 -10.20
N GLU A 94 3.42 -8.28 -10.70
CA GLU A 94 2.49 -8.22 -11.84
C GLU A 94 3.11 -8.87 -13.09
N THR A 95 4.38 -8.57 -13.36
CA THR A 95 5.10 -9.15 -14.50
C THR A 95 5.19 -10.67 -14.38
N THR A 96 5.53 -11.17 -13.19
CA THR A 96 5.61 -12.62 -12.94
C THR A 96 4.24 -13.29 -13.05
N MET A 97 3.19 -12.64 -12.54
CA MET A 97 1.83 -13.15 -12.56
C MET A 97 1.25 -13.32 -13.97
N LYS A 98 1.73 -12.60 -14.99
CA LYS A 98 1.34 -12.82 -16.39
C LYS A 98 1.63 -14.25 -16.89
N ASN A 99 2.55 -14.96 -16.24
CA ASN A 99 2.87 -16.35 -16.59
C ASN A 99 1.99 -17.37 -15.86
N VAL A 100 1.32 -16.98 -14.78
CA VAL A 100 0.48 -17.88 -13.96
C VAL A 100 -0.63 -18.52 -14.76
N HIS A 101 -1.15 -17.81 -15.77
CA HIS A 101 -2.25 -18.32 -16.59
C HIS A 101 -1.83 -19.33 -17.66
N LYS A 102 -0.53 -19.44 -17.94
CA LYS A 102 0.02 -20.32 -18.98
C LYS A 102 0.08 -21.77 -18.50
N GLU A 103 -0.07 -22.72 -19.42
CA GLU A 103 0.10 -24.15 -19.13
C GLU A 103 1.52 -24.48 -18.63
N SER A 104 2.51 -23.65 -19.00
CA SER A 104 3.90 -23.77 -18.60
C SER A 104 4.23 -23.15 -17.24
N ALA A 105 3.24 -22.71 -16.45
CA ALA A 105 3.50 -22.15 -15.14
C ALA A 105 4.11 -23.22 -14.23
N ASP A 106 5.36 -23.02 -13.83
CA ASP A 106 6.21 -24.00 -13.18
C ASP A 106 6.61 -23.57 -11.76
N ASP A 107 7.37 -24.45 -11.08
CA ASP A 107 7.87 -24.20 -9.73
C ASP A 107 8.76 -22.94 -9.66
N VAL A 108 9.40 -22.55 -10.76
CA VAL A 108 10.19 -21.31 -10.85
C VAL A 108 9.28 -20.10 -10.73
N THR A 109 8.18 -20.06 -11.49
CA THR A 109 7.18 -18.98 -11.42
C THR A 109 6.60 -18.86 -10.01
N LEU A 110 6.29 -19.99 -9.37
CA LEU A 110 5.80 -20.03 -8.00
C LEU A 110 6.83 -19.43 -7.03
N LYS A 111 8.09 -19.86 -7.13
CA LYS A 111 9.15 -19.37 -6.25
C LYS A 111 9.41 -17.88 -6.43
N MET A 112 9.32 -17.37 -7.66
CA MET A 112 9.42 -15.94 -7.94
C MET A 112 8.30 -15.16 -7.25
N ILE A 113 7.05 -15.59 -7.38
CA ILE A 113 5.89 -14.96 -6.71
C ILE A 113 6.08 -14.93 -5.20
N GLN A 114 6.43 -16.05 -4.58
CA GLN A 114 6.66 -16.13 -3.14
C GLN A 114 7.80 -15.22 -2.68
N THR A 115 8.88 -15.16 -3.47
CA THR A 115 10.05 -14.33 -3.14
C THR A 115 9.71 -12.86 -3.25
N THR A 116 9.08 -12.42 -4.34
CA THR A 116 8.69 -11.02 -4.52
C THR A 116 7.64 -10.59 -3.50
N ALA A 117 6.66 -11.45 -3.18
CA ALA A 117 5.72 -11.18 -2.10
C ALA A 117 6.40 -11.03 -0.72
N SER A 118 7.39 -11.88 -0.42
CA SER A 118 8.16 -11.77 0.83
C SER A 118 8.97 -10.47 0.90
N LYS A 119 9.57 -10.02 -0.21
CA LYS A 119 10.24 -8.72 -0.29
C LYS A 119 9.26 -7.57 -0.05
N LEU A 120 8.08 -7.65 -0.66
CA LEU A 120 7.02 -6.65 -0.53
C LEU A 120 6.49 -6.57 0.91
N GLN A 121 6.22 -7.72 1.54
CA GLN A 121 5.86 -7.77 2.96
C GLN A 121 6.98 -7.18 3.83
N GLY A 122 8.22 -7.56 3.58
CA GLY A 122 9.38 -7.12 4.35
C GLY A 122 9.64 -5.61 4.32
N ILE A 123 9.11 -4.88 3.33
CA ILE A 123 9.13 -3.42 3.29
C ILE A 123 7.83 -2.79 3.80
N ILE A 124 6.66 -3.38 3.52
CA ILE A 124 5.36 -2.82 3.93
C ILE A 124 5.16 -2.88 5.45
N ASP A 125 5.48 -3.99 6.10
CA ASP A 125 5.27 -4.13 7.55
C ASP A 125 6.03 -3.04 8.34
N PRO A 126 7.35 -2.81 8.14
CA PRO A 126 8.04 -1.71 8.80
C PRO A 126 7.60 -0.33 8.28
N HIS A 127 7.07 -0.22 7.06
CA HIS A 127 6.55 1.03 6.53
C HIS A 127 5.36 1.54 7.35
N PHE A 128 4.31 0.72 7.52
CA PHE A 128 3.16 1.08 8.36
C PHE A 128 3.57 1.37 9.80
N GLN A 129 4.51 0.59 10.35
CA GLN A 129 5.02 0.83 11.70
C GLN A 129 5.70 2.21 11.81
N LYS A 130 6.49 2.62 10.82
CA LYS A 130 7.13 3.95 10.83
C LYS A 130 6.08 5.06 10.81
N GLU A 131 5.02 4.94 10.03
CA GLU A 131 3.97 5.94 10.01
C GLU A 131 3.22 5.98 11.35
N ASN A 132 2.77 4.83 11.82
CA ASN A 132 1.98 4.71 13.04
C ASN A 132 2.76 5.13 14.29
N GLU A 133 4.04 4.77 14.39
CA GLU A 133 4.82 5.00 15.62
C GLU A 133 5.66 6.29 15.57
N ILE A 134 5.88 6.88 14.39
CA ILE A 134 6.73 8.08 14.24
C ILE A 134 5.95 9.26 13.67
N TYR A 135 5.26 9.10 12.55
CA TYR A 135 4.66 10.26 11.85
C TYR A 135 3.32 10.68 12.44
N LEU A 136 2.43 9.73 12.70
CA LEU A 136 1.14 10.02 13.28
C LEU A 136 1.26 10.66 14.68
N PRO A 137 2.18 10.24 15.58
CA PRO A 137 2.42 10.94 16.84
C PRO A 137 2.87 12.40 16.68
N ILE A 138 3.62 12.75 15.62
CA ILE A 138 4.00 14.14 15.34
C ILE A 138 2.75 14.99 15.04
N LEU A 139 1.79 14.43 14.28
CA LEU A 139 0.51 15.10 14.02
C LEU A 139 -0.35 15.17 15.27
N ASP A 140 -0.44 14.07 16.03
CA ASP A 140 -1.20 14.00 17.28
C ASP A 140 -0.72 15.06 18.31
N GLU A 141 0.58 15.35 18.34
CA GLU A 141 1.16 16.36 19.24
C GLU A 141 0.94 17.80 18.73
N LYS A 142 0.95 18.03 17.41
CA LYS A 142 1.05 19.37 16.83
C LYS A 142 -0.25 19.92 16.24
N LEU A 143 -1.23 19.06 15.98
CA LEU A 143 -2.48 19.42 15.30
C LEU A 143 -3.69 19.02 16.12
N SER A 144 -4.76 19.81 16.01
CA SER A 144 -6.10 19.40 16.47
C SER A 144 -6.70 18.34 15.53
N LYS A 145 -7.73 17.63 16.01
CA LYS A 145 -8.47 16.66 15.18
C LYS A 145 -9.03 17.32 13.91
N GLU A 146 -9.58 18.52 14.05
CA GLU A 146 -10.16 19.28 12.93
C GLU A 146 -9.11 19.67 11.89
N GLN A 147 -7.87 19.95 12.31
CA GLN A 147 -6.76 20.22 11.39
C GLN A 147 -6.30 18.96 10.67
N VAL A 148 -6.16 17.83 11.38
CA VAL A 148 -5.83 16.54 10.76
C VAL A 148 -6.88 16.16 9.71
N GLU A 149 -8.16 16.32 10.04
CA GLU A 149 -9.25 16.01 9.12
C GLU A 149 -9.14 16.82 7.81
N LYS A 150 -9.06 18.14 7.92
CA LYS A 150 -9.09 19.05 6.75
C LYS A 150 -7.79 19.08 5.96
N GLU A 151 -6.66 18.99 6.65
CA GLU A 151 -5.35 19.19 6.01
C GLU A 151 -4.73 17.88 5.52
N VAL A 152 -5.18 16.73 6.05
CA VAL A 152 -4.59 15.41 5.75
C VAL A 152 -5.64 14.41 5.25
N ILE A 153 -6.67 14.10 6.04
CA ILE A 153 -7.62 12.99 5.73
C ILE A 153 -8.50 13.31 4.51
N GLU A 154 -9.21 14.44 4.51
CA GLU A 154 -10.10 14.81 3.39
C GLU A 154 -9.34 14.86 2.05
N PRO A 155 -8.15 15.50 1.94
CA PRO A 155 -7.37 15.49 0.70
C PRO A 155 -6.88 14.10 0.29
N MET A 156 -6.46 13.26 1.24
CA MET A 156 -6.07 11.86 0.95
C MET A 156 -7.24 11.07 0.37
N HIS A 157 -8.42 11.16 0.97
CA HIS A 157 -9.61 10.44 0.51
C HIS A 157 -10.08 10.94 -0.87
N ALA A 158 -10.04 12.26 -1.11
CA ALA A 158 -10.37 12.83 -2.42
C ALA A 158 -9.40 12.35 -3.51
N TYR A 159 -8.11 12.20 -3.17
CA TYR A 159 -7.11 11.66 -4.08
C TYR A 159 -7.39 10.19 -4.42
N SER A 160 -7.58 9.34 -3.41
CA SER A 160 -7.86 7.91 -3.62
C SER A 160 -9.20 7.67 -4.34
N GLY A 161 -10.24 8.46 -4.05
CA GLY A 161 -11.56 8.36 -4.70
C GLY A 161 -11.57 8.87 -6.15
N SER A 162 -10.67 9.79 -6.52
CA SER A 162 -10.54 10.25 -7.92
C SER A 162 -9.99 9.18 -8.87
N HIS A 163 -9.27 8.18 -8.35
CA HIS A 163 -8.77 7.05 -9.11
C HIS A 163 -9.81 5.94 -9.33
N GLU A 164 -10.89 5.88 -8.54
CA GLU A 164 -12.03 4.96 -8.79
C GLU A 164 -12.90 5.40 -9.98
N GLY A 165 -12.84 6.68 -10.40
CA GLY A 165 -13.64 7.24 -11.49
C GLY A 165 -13.01 7.21 -12.90
N HIS A 166 -11.79 6.69 -13.06
CA HIS A 166 -11.05 6.70 -14.32
C HIS A 166 -10.74 5.29 -14.86
N VAL A 167 -11.77 4.43 -14.90
CA VAL A 167 -11.75 3.21 -15.73
C VAL A 167 -12.92 3.26 -16.72
N HIS A 168 -12.55 3.23 -18.00
CA HIS A 168 -13.36 3.11 -19.23
C HIS A 168 -13.64 4.39 -20.02
N GLY A 169 -12.77 4.62 -21.01
CA GLY A 169 -13.04 5.57 -22.08
C GLY A 169 -12.05 5.55 -23.24
N HIS A 170 -11.48 4.41 -23.63
CA HIS A 170 -10.86 4.26 -24.95
C HIS A 170 -10.88 2.79 -25.38
N HIS A 171 -11.65 2.48 -26.43
CA HIS A 171 -11.11 1.99 -27.70
C HIS A 171 -12.16 2.20 -28.80
N HIS A 172 -11.65 2.66 -29.95
CA HIS A 172 -12.34 2.83 -31.22
C HIS A 172 -12.84 1.51 -31.80
#